data_AF-A0A1S1L6I5-F1
#
_entry.id   AF-A0A1S1L6I5-F1
#
_cell.length_a   1.000
_cell.length_b   1.000
_cell.length_c   1.000
_cell.angle_alpha   90.00
_cell.angle_beta   90.00
_cell.angle_gamma   90.00
#
_symmetry.space_group_name_H-M   'P 1'
#
loop_
_entity.id
_entity.type
_entity.pdbx_description
1 polymer ?
#
loop_
_entity_poly.entity_id
_entity_poly.type
_entity_poly.pdbx_seq_one_letter_code
_entity_poly.pdbx_strand_id
1 'polypeptide(L)' 'MAVLSEQAGISDLVEQLHGRHPRLTRDVVEAVVRAEHSRFDDSPLRDYVPLLVERRAREELALLSL' A
#
# COMPACT_ATOMS: atom_id res chain seq x y z
N MET A 1 16.37 -10.33 11.97
CA MET A 1 15.52 -10.06 10.80
C MET A 1 14.09 -10.10 11.28
N ALA A 2 13.45 -8.94 11.51
CA ALA A 2 12.04 -8.93 11.85
C ALA A 2 11.28 -9.38 10.60
N VAL A 3 10.67 -10.56 10.63
CA VAL A 3 9.68 -10.96 9.64
C VAL A 3 8.47 -10.09 9.95
N LEU A 4 8.43 -8.88 9.38
CA LEU A 4 7.24 -8.05 9.45
C LEU A 4 6.15 -8.85 8.73
N SER A 5 5.11 -9.23 9.46
CA SER A 5 3.93 -9.83 8.85
C SER A 5 3.45 -8.92 7.73
N GLU A 6 2.92 -9.50 6.65
CA GLU A 6 2.34 -8.76 5.51
C GLU A 6 1.45 -7.60 5.98
N GLN A 7 0.62 -7.84 7.00
CA GLN A 7 -0.25 -6.83 7.59
C GLN A 7 0.48 -5.66 8.26
N ALA A 8 1.64 -5.91 8.88
CA ALA A 8 2.49 -4.88 9.45
C ALA A 8 3.15 -4.05 8.33
N GLY A 9 3.64 -4.73 7.28
CA GLY A 9 4.17 -4.05 6.09
C GLY A 9 3.14 -3.18 5.38
N ILE A 10 1.89 -3.64 5.28
CA ILE A 10 0.79 -2.84 4.69
C ILE A 10 0.44 -1.63 5.56
N SER A 11 0.41 -1.78 6.89
CA SER A 11 0.14 -0.67 7.80
C SER A 11 1.23 0.41 7.73
N ASP A 12 2.50 0.00 7.77
CA ASP A 12 3.64 0.89 7.64
C ASP A 12 3.66 1.61 6.28
N LEU A 13 3.27 0.90 5.22
CA LEU A 13 3.14 1.44 3.87
C LEU A 13 2.09 2.57 3.80
N VAL A 14 0.94 2.42 4.45
CA VAL A 14 -0.10 3.48 4.48
C VAL A 14 0.45 4.76 5.10
N GLU A 15 1.13 4.66 6.25
CA GLU A 15 1.71 5.82 6.92
C GLU A 15 2.79 6.49 6.05
N GLN A 16 3.65 5.68 5.40
CA GLN A 16 4.70 6.19 4.53
C GLN A 16 4.15 6.89 3.28
N LEU A 17 3.09 6.36 2.66
CA LEU A 17 2.45 6.96 1.49
C LEU A 17 1.68 8.23 1.86
N HIS A 18 0.99 8.24 3.02
CA HIS A 18 0.32 9.44 3.50
C HIS A 18 1.30 10.60 3.72
N GLY A 19 2.47 10.32 4.30
CA GLY A 19 3.53 11.33 4.44
C GLY A 19 4.05 11.90 3.11
N ARG A 20 3.98 11.13 2.01
CA ARG A 20 4.37 11.59 0.66
C ARG A 20 3.28 12.35 -0.07
N HIS A 21 2.01 12.10 0.26
CA HIS A 21 0.85 12.76 -0.34
C HIS A 21 0.04 13.52 0.73
N PRO A 22 0.59 14.59 1.34
CA PRO A 22 -0.07 15.31 2.45
C PRO A 22 -1.38 16.01 2.05
N ARG A 23 -1.68 16.09 0.75
CA ARG A 23 -2.97 16.62 0.23
C ARG A 23 -4.10 15.59 0.29
N LEU A 24 -3.76 14.31 0.37
CA LEU A 24 -4.72 13.21 0.44
C LEU A 24 -4.96 12.84 1.90
N THR A 25 -6.19 12.51 2.26
CA THR A 25 -6.51 12.02 3.59
C THR A 25 -5.92 10.62 3.78
N ARG A 26 -5.63 10.25 5.04
CA ARG A 26 -5.17 8.91 5.40
C ARG A 26 -6.13 7.83 4.90
N ASP A 27 -7.44 8.07 4.98
CA ASP A 27 -8.47 7.13 4.53
C ASP A 27 -8.41 6.86 3.02
N VAL A 28 -8.11 7.88 2.20
CA VAL A 28 -7.93 7.70 0.74
C VAL A 28 -6.70 6.83 0.47
N VAL A 29 -5.60 7.10 1.16
CA VAL A 29 -4.36 6.31 1.05
C VAL A 29 -4.61 4.86 1.48
N GLU A 30 -5.28 4.64 2.60
CA GLU A 30 -5.63 3.31 3.09
C GLU A 30 -6.54 2.56 2.11
N ALA A 31 -7.55 3.23 1.55
CA ALA A 31 -8.46 2.64 0.58
C ALA A 31 -7.72 2.18 -0.69
N VAL A 32 -6.81 3.00 -1.21
CA VAL A 32 -5.99 2.64 -2.39
C VAL A 32 -5.08 1.45 -2.08
N VAL A 33 -4.35 1.50 -0.95
CA VAL A 33 -3.45 0.40 -0.56
C VAL A 33 -4.23 -0.91 -0.37
N ARG A 34 -5.40 -0.86 0.29
CA ARG A 34 -6.26 -2.02 0.50
C ARG A 34 -6.82 -2.57 -0.81
N ALA A 35 -7.23 -1.70 -1.73
CA ALA A 35 -7.71 -2.11 -3.04
C ALA A 35 -6.61 -2.84 -3.83
N GLU A 36 -5.39 -2.31 -3.85
CA GLU A 36 -4.26 -2.96 -4.51
C GLU A 36 -3.82 -4.25 -3.81
N HIS A 37 -3.92 -4.31 -2.49
CA HIS A 37 -3.63 -5.51 -1.70
C HIS A 37 -4.61 -6.65 -1.98
N SER A 38 -5.92 -6.36 -2.04
CA SER A 38 -6.96 -7.36 -2.30
C SER A 38 -6.82 -8.08 -3.65
N ARG A 39 -6.13 -7.46 -4.62
CA ARG A 39 -5.83 -8.10 -5.92
C ARG A 39 -4.92 -9.31 -5.81
N PHE A 40 -4.27 -9.49 -4.66
CA PHE A 40 -3.35 -10.59 -4.38
C PHE A 40 -3.92 -11.61 -3.38
N ASP A 41 -5.20 -11.53 -3.03
CA ASP A 41 -5.81 -12.44 -2.05
C ASP A 41 -5.70 -13.92 -2.45
N ASP A 42 -5.73 -14.22 -3.75
CA ASP A 42 -5.56 -15.58 -4.28
C ASP A 42 -4.09 -15.95 -4.61
N SER A 43 -3.13 -15.05 -4.33
CA SER A 43 -1.72 -15.30 -4.65
C SER A 43 -1.08 -16.29 -3.66
N PRO A 44 -0.49 -17.41 -4.14
CA PRO A 44 0.17 -18.39 -3.28
C PRO A 44 1.54 -17.91 -2.78
N LEU A 45 2.16 -16.95 -3.47
CA LEU A 45 3.45 -16.38 -3.10
C LEU A 45 3.22 -14.95 -2.58
N ARG A 46 3.39 -14.77 -1.26
CA ARG A 46 3.06 -13.52 -0.56
C ARG A 46 4.25 -12.62 -0.23
N ASP A 47 5.47 -13.15 -0.32
CA ASP A 47 6.70 -12.43 0.02
C ASP A 47 6.90 -11.14 -0.79
N TYR A 48 6.35 -11.09 -2.02
CA TYR A 48 6.47 -9.94 -2.92
C TYR A 48 5.21 -9.05 -2.95
N VAL A 49 4.12 -9.47 -2.29
CA VAL A 49 2.85 -8.71 -2.31
C VAL A 49 3.05 -7.28 -1.78
N PRO A 50 3.73 -7.04 -0.64
CA PRO A 50 3.92 -5.68 -0.14
C PRO A 50 4.61 -4.74 -1.15
N LEU A 51 5.65 -5.23 -1.85
CA LEU A 51 6.39 -4.44 -2.85
C LEU A 51 5.53 -4.11 -4.08
N LEU A 52 4.71 -5.06 -4.54
CA LEU A 52 3.83 -4.84 -5.69
C LEU A 52 2.69 -3.88 -5.35
N VAL A 53 2.11 -4.02 -4.15
CA VAL A 53 1.08 -3.11 -3.63
C VAL A 53 1.64 -1.70 -3.49
N GLU A 54 2.83 -1.54 -2.90
CA GLU A 54 3.49 -0.25 -2.78
C GLU A 54 3.67 0.43 -4.13
N ARG A 55 4.19 -0.30 -5.12
CA ARG A 55 4.41 0.26 -6.45
C ARG A 55 3.11 0.77 -7.08
N ARG A 56 2.05 -0.03 -7.06
CA ARG A 56 0.76 0.34 -7.67
C ARG A 56 0.06 1.45 -6.90
N ALA A 57 0.09 1.42 -5.57
CA ALA A 57 -0.47 2.47 -4.75
C ALA A 57 0.20 3.82 -5.01
N ARG A 58 1.53 3.85 -5.20
CA ARG A 58 2.25 5.09 -5.57
C ARG A 58 1.81 5.65 -6.92
N GLU A 59 1.63 4.78 -7.91
CA GLU A 59 1.17 5.17 -9.26
C GLU A 59 -0.24 5.78 -9.18
N GLU A 60 -1.16 5.12 -8.46
CA GLU A 60 -2.55 5.59 -8.30
C GLU A 60 -2.64 6.89 -7.48
N LEU A 61 -1.94 6.97 -6.34
CA LEU A 61 -1.95 8.18 -5.50
C LEU A 61 -1.31 9.38 -6.19
N ALA A 62 -0.31 9.16 -7.05
CA ALA A 62 0.25 10.22 -7.88
C ALA A 62 -0.83 10.83 -8.78
N LEU A 63 -1.66 10.00 -9.44
CA LEU A 63 -2.76 10.46 -10.29
C LEU A 63 -3.83 11.22 -9.49
N LEU A 64 -4.15 10.78 -8.26
CA LEU A 64 -5.13 11.42 -7.39
C LEU A 64 -4.63 12.73 -6.74
N SER A 65 -3.32 12.96 -6.72
CA SER A 65 -2.68 14.13 -6.09
C SER A 65 -2.37 15.27 -7.05
N LEU A 66 -2.65 15.09 -8.35
CA LEU A 66 -2.58 16.12 -9.40
C LEU A 66 -3.74 17.11 -9.25
#